data_AF-A0A964JSQ4-F1
#
_entry.id   AF-A0A964JSQ4-F1
#
_cell.length_a   1.000
_cell.length_b   1.000
_cell.length_c   1.000
_cell.angle_alpha   90.00
_cell.angle_beta   90.00
_cell.angle_gamma   90.00
#
_symmetry.space_group_name_H-M   'P 1'
#
loop_
_entity.id
_entity.type
_entity.pdbx_description
1 polymer ?
#
loop_
_entity_poly.entity_id
_entity_poly.type
_entity_poly.pdbx_seq_one_letter_code
_entity_poly.pdbx_strand_id
1 'polypeptide(L)'
;MVGTAQDVTIQARAELEVRHLNEELERRNAERPRELAARNAELETFNDTASHDLRGPLRNISGFAEMLVHDAAQSLSAEHRQDCDRIVANAHRMNDILQSLLALSQTTRAEVTRRPVDLSVLFSDLHAELCLINPSRRVELVAPPAS
;
A
#
# COMPACT_ATOMS: atom_id res chain seq x y z
N MET A 1 -51.01 -38.12 -28.28
CA MET A 1 -50.40 -36.87 -28.77
C MET A 1 -50.62 -35.77 -27.72
N VAL A 2 -49.91 -35.84 -26.58
CA VAL A 2 -50.01 -34.88 -25.45
C VAL A 2 -48.61 -34.43 -24.95
N GLY A 3 -47.53 -34.94 -25.57
CA GLY A 3 -46.16 -34.75 -25.07
C GLY A 3 -45.48 -33.41 -25.41
N THR A 4 -46.00 -32.63 -26.37
CA THR A 4 -45.27 -31.43 -26.86
C THR A 4 -45.50 -30.19 -26.00
N ALA A 5 -46.68 -30.03 -25.37
CA ALA A 5 -46.98 -28.85 -24.57
C ALA A 5 -46.32 -28.88 -23.18
N GLN A 6 -46.16 -30.07 -22.58
CA GLN A 6 -45.47 -30.23 -21.30
C GLN A 6 -43.96 -29.97 -21.41
N ASP A 7 -43.33 -30.40 -22.50
CA ASP A 7 -41.89 -30.22 -22.73
C ASP A 7 -41.51 -28.73 -22.88
N VAL A 8 -42.29 -27.98 -23.68
CA VAL A 8 -42.09 -26.53 -23.87
C VAL A 8 -42.25 -25.75 -22.56
N THR A 9 -43.17 -26.17 -21.69
CA THR A 9 -43.40 -25.49 -20.41
C THR A 9 -42.26 -25.72 -19.42
N ILE A 10 -41.66 -26.92 -19.43
CA ILE A 10 -40.51 -27.27 -18.57
C ILE A 10 -39.27 -26.52 -19.05
N GLN A 11 -39.01 -26.50 -20.36
CA GLN A 11 -37.88 -25.79 -20.93
C GLN A 11 -37.97 -24.26 -20.70
N ALA A 12 -39.15 -23.67 -20.92
CA ALA A 12 -39.36 -22.24 -20.68
C ALA A 12 -39.15 -21.84 -19.20
N ARG A 13 -39.53 -22.71 -18.25
CA ARG A 13 -39.27 -22.48 -16.81
C ARG A 13 -37.78 -22.57 -16.49
N ALA A 14 -37.08 -23.56 -17.01
CA ALA A 14 -35.64 -23.70 -16.81
C ALA A 14 -34.87 -22.49 -17.38
N GLU A 15 -35.25 -21.99 -18.56
CA GLU A 15 -34.64 -20.81 -19.18
C GLU A 15 -34.90 -19.50 -18.40
N LEU A 16 -36.08 -19.37 -17.76
CA LEU A 16 -36.38 -18.23 -16.89
C LEU A 16 -35.58 -18.30 -15.60
N GLU A 17 -35.43 -19.49 -15.02
CA GLU A 17 -34.67 -19.70 -13.78
C GLU A 17 -33.17 -19.46 -13.99
N VAL A 18 -32.60 -19.93 -15.11
CA VAL A 18 -31.21 -19.62 -15.50
C VAL A 18 -31.01 -18.12 -15.70
N ARG A 19 -31.96 -17.42 -16.32
CA ARG A 19 -31.89 -15.95 -16.46
C ARG A 19 -31.90 -15.24 -15.12
N HIS A 20 -32.84 -15.60 -14.24
CA HIS A 20 -32.92 -15.01 -12.90
C HIS A 20 -31.63 -15.24 -12.09
N LEU A 21 -31.08 -16.46 -12.12
CA LEU A 21 -29.82 -16.78 -11.46
C LEU A 21 -28.64 -15.99 -12.05
N ASN A 22 -28.57 -15.82 -13.37
CA ASN A 22 -27.55 -14.99 -14.00
C ASN A 22 -27.66 -13.51 -13.60
N GLU A 23 -28.87 -12.94 -13.61
CA GLU A 23 -29.09 -11.55 -13.16
C GLU A 23 -28.69 -11.37 -11.70
N GLU A 24 -28.98 -12.35 -10.84
CA GLU A 24 -28.59 -12.29 -9.43
C GLU A 24 -27.07 -12.44 -9.24
N LEU A 25 -26.43 -13.33 -10.02
CA LEU A 25 -24.98 -13.47 -10.04
C LEU A 25 -24.28 -12.19 -10.51
N GLU A 26 -24.78 -11.57 -11.59
CA GLU A 26 -24.27 -10.29 -12.11
C GLU A 26 -24.43 -9.18 -11.08
N ARG A 27 -25.59 -9.10 -10.41
CA ARG A 27 -25.82 -8.16 -9.31
C ARG A 27 -24.80 -8.36 -8.19
N ARG A 28 -24.61 -9.59 -7.71
CA ARG A 28 -23.63 -9.91 -6.66
C ARG A 28 -22.18 -9.69 -7.11
N ASN A 29 -21.89 -9.89 -8.39
CA ASN A 29 -20.59 -9.58 -8.98
C ASN A 29 -20.35 -8.09 -9.10
N ALA A 30 -21.38 -7.26 -9.29
CA ALA A 30 -21.27 -5.81 -9.32
C ALA A 30 -21.22 -5.18 -7.91
N GLU A 31 -21.85 -5.81 -6.91
CA GLU A 31 -21.87 -5.34 -5.52
C GLU A 31 -20.52 -5.52 -4.82
N ARG A 32 -19.87 -6.68 -5.01
CA ARG A 32 -18.58 -7.00 -4.36
C ARG A 32 -17.45 -5.99 -4.67
N PRO A 33 -17.20 -5.59 -5.93
CA PRO A 33 -16.20 -4.58 -6.26
C PRO A 33 -16.51 -3.21 -5.68
N ARG A 34 -17.79 -2.83 -5.59
CA ARG A 34 -18.21 -1.54 -5.02
C ARG A 34 -17.95 -1.49 -3.52
N GLU A 35 -18.28 -2.57 -2.81
CA GLU A 35 -18.02 -2.67 -1.36
C GLU A 35 -16.51 -2.65 -1.07
N LEU A 36 -15.71 -3.42 -1.81
CA LEU A 36 -14.26 -3.41 -1.68
C LEU A 36 -13.66 -2.03 -1.97
N ALA A 37 -14.14 -1.34 -3.01
CA ALA A 37 -13.69 0.01 -3.34
C ALA A 37 -14.04 1.03 -2.24
N ALA A 38 -15.24 0.92 -1.65
CA ALA A 38 -15.65 1.78 -0.55
C ALA A 38 -14.80 1.56 0.70
N ARG A 39 -14.53 0.29 1.06
CA ARG A 39 -13.67 -0.07 2.21
C ARG A 39 -12.23 0.39 2.01
N ASN A 40 -11.68 0.26 0.81
CA ASN A 40 -10.35 0.75 0.50
C ASN A 40 -10.26 2.28 0.62
N ALA A 41 -11.26 3.02 0.11
CA ALA A 41 -11.29 4.48 0.23
C ALA A 41 -11.43 4.97 1.69
N GLU A 42 -12.21 4.24 2.50
CA GLU A 42 -12.34 4.50 3.94
C GLU A 42 -10.99 4.29 4.67
N LEU A 43 -10.29 3.18 4.36
CA LEU A 43 -8.96 2.90 4.90
C LEU A 43 -7.93 3.97 4.50
N GLU A 44 -7.94 4.41 3.25
CA GLU A 44 -7.06 5.48 2.76
C GLU A 44 -7.29 6.79 3.50
N THR A 45 -8.55 7.21 3.64
CA THR A 45 -8.93 8.44 4.35
C THR A 45 -8.51 8.40 5.82
N PHE A 46 -8.76 7.27 6.49
CA PHE A 46 -8.35 7.05 7.87
C PHE A 46 -6.83 7.17 8.02
N ASN A 47 -6.09 6.52 7.12
CA ASN A 47 -4.65 6.46 7.19
C ASN A 47 -3.98 7.80 6.84
N ASP A 48 -4.54 8.56 5.91
CA ASP A 48 -4.11 9.93 5.60
C ASP A 48 -4.25 10.83 6.83
N THR A 49 -5.41 10.79 7.48
CA THR A 49 -5.70 11.60 8.67
C THR A 49 -4.80 11.20 9.83
N ALA A 50 -4.69 9.90 10.13
CA ALA A 50 -3.82 9.40 11.18
C ALA A 50 -2.34 9.74 10.93
N SER A 51 -1.86 9.58 9.69
CA SER A 51 -0.48 9.93 9.31
C SER A 51 -0.21 11.42 9.47
N HIS A 52 -1.13 12.27 9.02
CA HIS A 52 -1.02 13.72 9.16
C HIS A 52 -0.97 14.13 10.64
N ASP A 53 -1.93 13.64 11.43
CA ASP A 53 -2.13 14.07 12.81
C ASP A 53 -1.05 13.55 13.76
N LEU A 54 -0.42 12.41 13.45
CA LEU A 54 0.68 11.85 14.24
C LEU A 54 2.05 12.39 13.85
N ARG A 55 2.25 12.87 12.62
CA ARG A 55 3.56 13.37 12.16
C ARG A 55 4.04 14.56 12.97
N GLY A 56 3.13 15.50 13.30
CA GLY A 56 3.44 16.67 14.14
C GLY A 56 3.92 16.28 15.54
N PRO A 57 3.11 15.53 16.31
CA PRO A 57 3.48 15.02 17.63
C PRO A 57 4.78 14.20 17.64
N LEU A 58 4.98 13.28 16.68
CA LEU A 58 6.20 12.46 16.62
C LEU A 58 7.45 13.31 16.39
N ARG A 59 7.37 14.30 15.50
CA ARG A 59 8.46 15.25 15.24
C ARG A 59 8.77 16.09 16.48
N ASN A 60 7.76 16.50 17.23
CA ASN A 60 7.97 17.27 18.46
C ASN A 60 8.64 16.39 19.53
N ILE A 61 8.20 15.13 19.69
CA ILE A 61 8.79 14.18 20.65
C ILE A 61 10.26 13.93 20.33
N SER A 62 10.60 13.65 19.06
CA SER A 62 12.00 13.45 18.67
C SER A 62 12.82 14.73 18.86
N GLY A 63 12.27 15.88 18.45
CA GLY A 63 12.95 17.18 18.61
C GLY A 63 13.22 17.55 20.07
N PHE A 64 12.30 17.26 21.00
CA PHE A 64 12.54 17.48 22.43
C PHE A 64 13.61 16.54 23.00
N ALA A 65 13.63 15.28 22.58
CA ALA A 65 14.67 14.33 23.00
C ALA A 65 16.05 14.74 22.47
N GLU A 66 16.15 15.16 21.21
CA GLU A 66 17.38 15.70 20.61
C GLU A 66 17.86 16.97 21.32
N MET A 67 16.94 17.90 21.59
CA MET A 67 17.24 19.14 22.30
C MET A 67 17.74 18.85 23.72
N LEU A 68 17.14 17.87 24.42
CA LEU A 68 17.58 17.47 25.76
C LEU A 68 19.00 16.90 25.74
N VAL A 69 19.34 16.07 24.75
CA VAL A 69 20.70 15.53 24.58
C VAL A 69 21.70 16.64 24.28
N HIS A 70 21.30 17.65 23.51
CA HIS A 70 22.15 18.80 23.17
C HIS A 70 22.37 19.73 24.37
N ASP A 71 21.29 20.15 25.03
CA ASP A 71 21.32 21.22 26.05
C ASP A 71 21.84 20.72 27.42
N ALA A 72 21.66 19.43 27.71
CA ALA A 72 22.10 18.81 28.95
C ALA A 72 23.19 17.74 28.73
N ALA A 73 23.99 17.87 27.67
CA ALA A 73 25.00 16.89 27.27
C ALA A 73 26.00 16.50 28.38
N GLN A 74 26.35 17.43 29.27
CA GLN A 74 27.31 17.19 30.36
C GLN A 74 26.65 16.71 31.67
N SER A 75 25.34 16.89 31.81
CA SER A 75 24.57 16.52 33.01
C SER A 75 23.74 15.25 32.81
N LEU A 76 23.52 14.82 31.57
CA LEU A 76 22.92 13.53 31.26
C LEU A 76 23.87 12.38 31.62
N SER A 77 23.34 11.39 32.34
CA SER A 77 23.99 10.09 32.46
C SER A 77 23.98 9.37 31.11
N ALA A 78 24.86 8.39 30.94
CA ALA A 78 24.88 7.54 29.75
C ALA A 78 23.54 6.81 29.53
N GLU A 79 22.87 6.40 30.61
CA GLU A 79 21.56 5.76 30.58
C GLU A 79 20.48 6.70 30.04
N HIS A 80 20.38 7.92 30.57
CA HIS A 80 19.40 8.91 30.10
C HIS A 80 19.64 9.30 28.63
N ARG A 81 20.91 9.32 28.19
CA ARG A 81 21.24 9.57 26.78
C ARG A 81 20.73 8.44 25.89
N GLN A 82 20.92 7.19 26.32
CA GLN A 82 20.42 6.02 25.61
C GLN A 82 18.89 6.02 25.52
N ASP A 83 18.20 6.46 26.57
CA ASP A 83 16.74 6.58 26.55
C ASP A 83 16.26 7.67 25.58
N CYS A 84 16.95 8.80 25.49
CA CYS A 84 16.66 9.83 24.48
C CYS A 84 16.87 9.28 23.05
N ASP A 85 17.99 8.58 22.81
CA ASP A 85 18.27 7.95 21.52
C ASP A 85 17.18 6.91 21.15
N ARG A 86 16.67 6.16 22.14
CA ARG A 86 15.53 5.24 21.95
C ARG A 86 14.24 5.98 21.61
N ILE A 87 13.95 7.11 22.26
CA ILE A 87 12.75 7.91 21.97
C ILE A 87 12.78 8.38 20.50
N VAL A 88 13.92 8.91 20.07
CA VAL A 88 14.13 9.35 18.67
C VAL A 88 13.95 8.19 17.70
N ALA A 89 14.60 7.04 17.97
CA ALA A 89 14.48 5.86 17.11
C ALA A 89 13.04 5.34 17.02
N ASN A 90 12.29 5.33 18.12
CA ASN A 90 10.89 4.90 18.11
C ASN A 90 9.99 5.90 17.35
N ALA A 91 10.23 7.21 17.50
CA ALA A 91 9.47 8.22 16.76
C ALA A 91 9.68 8.09 15.24
N HIS A 92 10.91 7.85 14.79
CA HIS A 92 11.20 7.56 13.39
C HIS A 92 10.53 6.27 12.90
N ARG A 93 10.65 5.18 13.67
CA ARG A 93 10.00 3.92 13.34
C ARG A 93 8.48 4.06 13.19
N MET A 94 7.84 4.86 14.06
CA MET A 94 6.41 5.12 13.96
C MET A 94 6.07 5.89 12.68
N ASN A 95 6.88 6.88 12.29
CA ASN A 95 6.71 7.59 11.03
C ASN A 95 6.84 6.65 9.82
N ASP A 96 7.80 5.71 9.83
CA ASP A 96 7.99 4.74 8.75
C ASP A 96 6.81 3.78 8.62
N ILE A 97 6.23 3.34 9.74
CA ILE A 97 5.01 2.53 9.76
C ILE A 97 3.85 3.30 9.13
N LEU A 98 3.65 4.56 9.51
CA LEU A 98 2.60 5.42 8.94
C LEU A 98 2.77 5.60 7.43
N GLN A 99 4.00 5.86 6.95
CA GLN A 99 4.27 5.94 5.50
C GLN A 99 4.00 4.60 4.78
N SER A 100 4.38 3.47 5.39
CA SER A 100 4.18 2.14 4.80
C SER A 100 2.70 1.78 4.68
N LEU A 101 1.91 2.10 5.72
CA LEU A 101 0.47 1.92 5.67
C LEU A 101 -0.11 2.77 4.54
N LEU A 102 0.32 4.04 4.42
CA LEU A 102 -0.21 4.96 3.41
C LEU A 102 0.05 4.47 1.98
N ALA A 103 1.28 4.01 1.72
CA ALA A 103 1.64 3.40 0.45
C ALA A 103 0.79 2.15 0.15
N LEU A 104 0.53 1.32 1.16
CA LEU A 104 -0.33 0.14 1.01
C LEU A 104 -1.76 0.52 0.63
N SER A 105 -2.36 1.52 1.31
CA SER A 105 -3.73 1.95 1.00
C SER A 105 -3.87 2.54 -0.40
N GLN A 106 -2.86 3.27 -0.89
CA GLN A 106 -2.86 3.86 -2.23
C GLN A 106 -2.67 2.82 -3.35
N THR A 107 -1.91 1.75 -3.10
CA THR A 107 -1.61 0.69 -4.09
C THR A 107 -2.87 -0.01 -4.60
N THR A 108 -3.92 -0.10 -3.77
CA THR A 108 -5.19 -0.77 -4.11
C THR A 108 -6.00 -0.09 -5.23
N ARG A 109 -5.65 1.15 -5.62
CA ARG A 109 -6.35 1.91 -6.67
C ARG A 109 -5.54 2.10 -7.96
N ALA A 110 -4.26 1.72 -7.97
CA ALA A 110 -3.41 1.94 -9.12
C ALA A 110 -3.84 1.02 -10.28
N GLU A 111 -4.49 1.61 -11.29
CA GLU A 111 -4.76 0.94 -12.56
C GLU A 111 -3.40 0.53 -13.15
N VAL A 112 -3.12 -0.78 -13.19
CA VAL A 112 -1.85 -1.29 -13.70
C VAL A 112 -1.82 -1.04 -15.20
N THR A 113 -1.15 0.05 -15.59
CA THR A 113 -0.97 0.41 -17.00
C THR A 113 0.11 -0.47 -17.59
N ARG A 114 -0.30 -1.52 -18.31
CA ARG A 114 0.63 -2.39 -19.03
C ARG A 114 1.16 -1.66 -20.25
N ARG A 115 2.44 -1.30 -20.21
CA ARG A 115 3.19 -0.75 -21.36
C ARG A 115 4.50 -1.50 -21.49
N PRO A 116 5.08 -1.61 -22.70
CA PRO A 116 6.47 -2.01 -22.85
C PRO A 116 7.36 -1.09 -22.01
N VAL A 117 8.24 -1.67 -21.21
CA VAL A 117 9.22 -0.95 -20.39
C VAL A 117 10.60 -1.40 -20.83
N ASP A 118 11.46 -0.45 -21.15
CA ASP A 118 12.88 -0.73 -21.35
C ASP A 118 13.53 -0.96 -19.99
N LEU A 119 13.80 -2.24 -19.69
CA LEU A 119 14.43 -2.64 -18.44
C LEU A 119 15.86 -2.09 -18.33
N SER A 120 16.55 -1.85 -19.45
CA SER A 120 17.92 -1.33 -19.43
C SER A 120 17.94 0.10 -18.90
N VAL A 121 17.01 0.93 -19.37
CA VAL A 121 16.85 2.32 -18.91
C VAL A 121 16.43 2.33 -17.44
N LEU A 122 15.41 1.55 -17.07
CA LEU A 122 14.94 1.48 -15.68
C LEU A 122 16.03 1.03 -14.71
N PHE A 123 16.82 0.02 -15.07
CA PHE A 123 17.93 -0.44 -14.23
C PHE A 123 19.07 0.59 -14.12
N SER A 124 19.38 1.29 -15.21
CA SER A 124 20.40 2.34 -15.20
C SER A 124 20.02 3.50 -14.28
N ASP A 125 18.76 3.95 -14.35
CA ASP A 125 18.24 5.04 -13.51
C ASP A 125 18.28 4.64 -12.03
N LEU A 126 17.79 3.44 -11.71
CA LEU A 126 17.78 2.92 -10.34
C LEU A 126 19.20 2.73 -9.79
N HIS A 127 20.15 2.28 -10.60
CA HIS A 127 21.54 2.12 -10.18
C HIS A 127 22.21 3.46 -9.88
N ALA A 128 21.98 4.48 -10.71
CA ALA A 128 22.46 5.82 -10.46
C ALA A 128 21.92 6.38 -9.13
N GLU A 129 20.62 6.21 -8.87
CA GLU A 129 19.99 6.61 -7.61
C GLU A 129 20.59 5.87 -6.40
N LEU A 130 20.76 4.54 -6.50
CA LEU A 130 21.32 3.73 -5.43
C LEU A 130 22.80 4.06 -5.16
N CYS A 131 23.58 4.39 -6.18
CA CYS A 131 24.96 4.87 -6.03
C CYS A 131 25.00 6.22 -5.30
N LEU A 132 24.00 7.09 -5.49
CA LEU A 132 23.89 8.36 -4.79
C LEU A 132 23.62 8.18 -3.29
N ILE A 133 22.71 7.25 -2.97
CA ILE A 133 22.28 6.96 -1.59
C ILE A 133 23.35 6.16 -0.84
N ASN A 134 24.08 5.28 -1.53
CA ASN A 134 25.08 4.40 -0.92
C ASN A 134 26.42 4.41 -1.69
N PRO A 135 27.18 5.51 -1.67
CA PRO A 135 28.41 5.65 -2.46
C PRO A 135 29.50 4.64 -2.08
N SER A 136 29.48 4.12 -0.84
CA SER A 136 30.42 3.12 -0.34
C SER A 136 30.17 1.70 -0.88
N ARG A 137 28.98 1.45 -1.45
CA ARG A 137 28.54 0.12 -1.86
C ARG A 137 28.80 -0.07 -3.36
N ARG A 138 29.79 -0.89 -3.70
CA ARG A 138 30.07 -1.24 -5.10
C ARG A 138 29.08 -2.32 -5.57
N VAL A 139 28.30 -1.99 -6.59
CA VAL A 139 27.35 -2.89 -7.23
C VAL A 139 27.64 -2.90 -8.73
N GLU A 140 27.88 -4.10 -9.27
CA GLU A 140 28.07 -4.32 -10.70
C GLU A 140 26.73 -4.74 -11.32
N LEU A 141 26.33 -4.06 -12.39
CA LEU A 141 25.13 -4.41 -13.16
C LEU A 141 25.53 -5.36 -14.30
N VAL A 142 24.92 -6.54 -14.34
CA VAL A 142 25.02 -7.45 -15.48
C VAL A 142 23.68 -7.43 -16.20
N ALA A 143 23.62 -6.72 -17.32
CA ALA A 143 22.44 -6.74 -18.19
C ALA A 143 22.38 -8.09 -18.96
N PRO A 144 21.19 -8.70 -19.12
CA PRO A 144 21.05 -9.86 -19.98
C PRO A 144 21.36 -9.49 -21.45
N PRO A 145 21.84 -10.44 -22.27
CA PRO A 145 22.13 -10.19 -23.67
C PRO A 145 20.86 -9.71 -24.40
N ALA A 146 21.01 -8.65 -25.19
CA ALA A 146 19.93 -8.12 -26.03
C ALA A 146 19.38 -9.23 -26.94
N SER A 147 18.06 -9.47 -26.87
CA SER A 147 17.33 -10.42 -27.72
C SER A 147 16.78 -9.71 -28.95
#